data_AF-A0A9E2VSV5-F1
#
_entry.id   AF-A0A9E2VSV5-F1
#
_cell.length_a   1.000
_cell.length_b   1.000
_cell.length_c   1.000
_cell.angle_alpha   90.00
_cell.angle_beta   90.00
_cell.angle_gamma   90.00
#
_symmetry.space_group_name_H-M   'P 1'
#
loop_
_entity.id
_entity.type
_entity.pdbx_description
1 polymer ?
#
loop_
_entity_poly.entity_id
_entity_poly.type
_entity_poly.pdbx_seq_one_letter_code
_entity_poly.pdbx_strand_id
1 'polypeptide(L)'
;MKRWSFMLLMLIGLWSLSAAAEAQSLSESTATTEQSCSFGMAKGEASQSCHVPFPTGCLVANVPGTDKPWTTVSKGGKTFCRFDNKATDWKTKITGSCSRCKSDHCSVQFIVRFDCSQQSQ
;
A
#
# COMPACT_ATOMS: atom_id res chain seq x y z
N MET A 1 20.07 55.10 11.84
CA MET A 1 19.11 54.42 10.94
C MET A 1 19.42 52.93 10.69
N LYS A 2 20.04 52.21 11.64
CA LYS A 2 20.38 50.78 11.46
C LYS A 2 19.73 49.85 12.48
N ARG A 3 19.17 50.41 13.57
CA ARG A 3 18.44 49.67 14.61
C ARG A 3 16.98 49.38 14.25
N TRP A 4 16.35 50.21 13.41
CA TRP A 4 14.94 50.05 13.06
C TRP A 4 14.71 48.93 12.03
N SER A 5 15.61 48.77 11.05
CA SER A 5 15.55 47.65 10.10
C SER A 5 15.69 46.28 10.75
N PHE A 6 16.43 46.18 11.86
CA PHE A 6 16.57 44.91 12.59
C PHE A 6 15.30 44.52 13.36
N MET A 7 14.49 45.48 13.84
CA MET A 7 13.22 45.16 14.48
C MET A 7 12.13 44.76 13.48
N LEU A 8 12.11 45.32 12.26
CA LEU A 8 11.13 44.93 11.25
C LEU A 8 11.36 43.49 10.74
N LEU A 9 12.61 43.04 10.65
CA LEU A 9 12.95 41.68 10.23
C LEU A 9 12.60 40.61 11.28
N MET A 10 12.61 40.96 12.57
CA MET A 10 12.20 40.05 13.66
C MET A 10 10.68 39.81 13.71
N LEU A 11 9.86 40.81 13.34
CA LEU A 11 8.40 40.70 13.37
C LEU A 11 7.82 39.86 12.23
N ILE A 12 8.48 39.80 11.07
CA ILE A 12 8.04 38.99 9.92
C ILE A 12 8.40 37.50 10.10
N GLY A 13 9.43 37.20 10.89
CA GLY A 13 9.84 35.82 11.18
C GLY A 13 8.89 35.03 12.08
N LEU A 14 8.02 35.72 12.84
CA LEU A 14 7.10 35.08 13.79
C LEU A 14 5.77 34.60 13.17
N TRP A 15 5.43 34.98 11.94
CA TRP A 15 4.19 34.55 11.28
C TRP A 15 4.33 33.25 10.47
N SER A 16 5.55 32.77 10.25
CA SER A 16 5.81 31.59 9.41
C SER A 16 5.75 30.25 10.15
N LEU A 17 5.53 30.23 11.47
CA LEU A 17 5.50 29.00 12.28
C LEU A 17 4.10 28.46 12.60
N SER A 18 3.07 28.92 11.90
CA SER A 18 1.72 28.35 12.01
C SER A 18 1.20 27.85 10.68
N ALA A 19 2.04 27.13 9.93
CA ALA A 19 1.51 26.10 9.04
C ALA A 19 1.17 24.91 9.94
N ALA A 20 -0.06 24.88 10.46
CA ALA A 20 -0.64 23.64 10.92
C ALA A 20 -0.55 22.67 9.74
N ALA A 21 0.39 21.73 9.82
CA ALA A 21 0.41 20.59 8.94
C ALA A 21 -0.87 19.81 9.26
N GLU A 22 -1.95 20.10 8.54
CA GLU A 22 -3.11 19.23 8.52
C GLU A 22 -2.67 17.93 7.84
N ALA A 23 -2.12 17.04 8.66
CA ALA A 23 -2.05 15.63 8.35
C ALA A 23 -3.51 15.20 8.11
N GLN A 24 -3.88 15.08 6.85
CA GLN A 24 -5.22 14.71 6.41
C GLN A 24 -5.68 13.54 7.28
N SER A 25 -6.78 13.75 8.03
CA SER A 25 -7.29 12.76 8.95
C SER A 25 -7.50 11.45 8.20
N LEU A 26 -6.80 10.39 8.64
CA LEU A 26 -6.88 9.02 8.13
C LEU A 26 -8.25 8.36 8.37
N SER A 27 -9.31 9.17 8.56
CA SER A 27 -10.59 8.80 9.14
C SER A 27 -11.63 8.28 8.13
N GLU A 28 -11.33 8.25 6.83
CA GLU A 28 -12.25 7.73 5.80
C GLU A 28 -11.88 6.34 5.26
N SER A 29 -10.83 5.70 5.78
CA SER A 29 -10.42 4.35 5.34
C SER A 29 -10.41 3.39 6.52
N THR A 30 -11.40 2.49 6.56
CA THR A 30 -11.51 1.43 7.58
C THR A 30 -10.46 0.32 7.43
N ALA A 31 -9.59 0.43 6.43
CA ALA A 31 -8.46 -0.47 6.23
C ALA A 31 -7.41 -0.27 7.34
N THR A 32 -7.40 -1.17 8.33
CA THR A 32 -6.52 -1.08 9.51
C THR A 32 -5.28 -1.98 9.42
N THR A 33 -5.30 -2.98 8.53
CA THR A 33 -4.23 -3.99 8.46
C THR A 33 -3.78 -4.25 7.03
N GLU A 34 -2.47 -4.34 6.79
CA GLU A 34 -1.91 -4.76 5.50
C GLU A 34 -1.29 -6.15 5.63
N GLN A 35 -1.56 -7.03 4.68
CA GLN A 35 -0.85 -8.30 4.53
C GLN A 35 -0.22 -8.39 3.15
N SER A 36 0.88 -9.12 3.04
CA SER A 36 1.55 -9.30 1.76
C SER A 36 2.17 -10.68 1.60
N CYS A 37 2.35 -11.08 0.35
CA CYS A 37 3.24 -12.17 -0.02
C CYS A 37 4.20 -11.71 -1.12
N SER A 38 5.43 -12.19 -1.09
CA SER A 38 6.48 -11.81 -2.02
C SER A 38 7.32 -13.01 -2.43
N PHE A 39 7.90 -12.93 -3.62
CA PHE A 39 8.89 -13.89 -4.08
C PHE A 39 9.77 -13.27 -5.17
N GLY A 40 10.93 -13.90 -5.38
CA GLY A 40 11.83 -13.62 -6.49
C GLY A 40 11.76 -14.72 -7.55
N MET A 41 12.20 -14.40 -8.77
CA MET A 41 12.37 -15.37 -9.85
C MET A 41 13.67 -15.10 -10.59
N ALA A 42 14.38 -16.17 -10.96
CA ALA A 42 15.49 -16.10 -11.89
C ALA A 42 14.99 -16.02 -13.34
N LYS A 43 15.86 -15.60 -14.26
CA LYS A 43 15.56 -15.59 -15.70
C LYS A 43 15.08 -16.95 -16.20
N GLY A 44 13.96 -16.94 -16.92
CA GLY A 44 13.40 -18.15 -17.52
C GLY A 44 12.65 -19.05 -16.54
N GLU A 45 12.68 -18.77 -15.24
CA GLU A 45 11.93 -19.52 -14.24
C GLU A 45 10.43 -19.55 -14.60
N ALA A 46 9.78 -20.68 -14.31
CA ALA A 46 8.38 -20.89 -14.62
C ALA A 46 7.47 -19.88 -13.88
N SER A 47 6.19 -19.87 -14.24
CA SER A 47 5.20 -19.08 -13.51
C SER A 47 5.18 -19.49 -12.04
N GLN A 48 5.14 -18.50 -11.15
CA GLN A 48 5.11 -18.68 -9.71
C GLN A 48 3.89 -18.00 -9.11
N SER A 49 3.45 -18.46 -7.94
CA SER A 49 2.31 -17.90 -7.21
C SER A 49 2.55 -17.91 -5.70
N CYS A 50 1.91 -17.00 -4.98
CA CYS A 50 1.88 -16.99 -3.54
C CYS A 50 0.48 -16.68 -3.00
N HIS A 51 0.24 -17.07 -1.75
CA HIS A 51 -0.97 -16.71 -1.02
C HIS A 51 -0.68 -15.55 -0.08
N VAL A 52 -1.48 -14.49 -0.17
CA VAL A 52 -1.45 -13.41 0.82
C VAL A 52 -2.11 -13.95 2.09
N PRO A 53 -1.44 -13.88 3.26
CA PRO A 53 -2.05 -14.31 4.52
C PRO A 53 -3.38 -13.61 4.74
N PHE A 54 -4.40 -14.37 5.12
CA PHE A 54 -5.73 -13.85 5.41
C PHE A 54 -5.93 -13.83 6.92
N PRO A 55 -5.93 -12.65 7.58
CA PRO A 55 -6.11 -12.59 9.01
C PRO A 55 -7.52 -13.07 9.40
N THR A 56 -7.59 -13.93 10.41
CA THR A 56 -8.88 -14.44 10.92
C THR A 56 -9.74 -13.27 11.38
N GLY A 57 -11.04 -13.29 11.09
CA GLY A 57 -11.99 -12.25 11.57
C GLY A 57 -11.92 -10.90 10.85
N CYS A 58 -11.08 -10.77 9.82
CA CYS A 58 -11.01 -9.57 8.99
C CYS A 58 -11.73 -9.78 7.66
N LEU A 59 -12.08 -8.69 6.99
CA LEU A 59 -12.57 -8.67 5.62
C LEU A 59 -11.58 -7.93 4.74
N VAL A 60 -11.52 -8.25 3.44
CA VAL A 60 -10.75 -7.44 2.49
C VAL A 60 -11.39 -6.07 2.40
N ALA A 61 -10.60 -5.03 2.63
CA ALA A 61 -11.06 -3.66 2.51
C ALA A 61 -11.25 -3.28 1.04
N ASN A 62 -12.18 -2.38 0.77
CA ASN A 62 -12.36 -1.81 -0.56
C ASN A 62 -11.60 -0.47 -0.70
N VAL A 63 -11.23 -0.11 -1.92
CA VAL A 63 -10.72 1.23 -2.21
C VAL A 63 -11.84 2.24 -1.92
N PRO A 64 -11.59 3.33 -1.17
CA PRO A 64 -12.61 4.31 -0.80
C PRO A 64 -13.40 4.80 -2.01
N GLY A 65 -14.73 4.82 -1.88
CA GLY A 65 -15.65 5.21 -2.95
C GLY A 65 -15.85 4.17 -4.07
N THR A 66 -15.39 2.93 -3.89
CA THR A 66 -15.58 1.85 -4.87
C THR A 66 -15.89 0.51 -4.21
N ASP A 67 -16.38 -0.46 -4.98
CA ASP A 67 -16.54 -1.85 -4.55
C ASP A 67 -15.33 -2.73 -4.90
N LYS A 68 -14.19 -2.13 -5.25
CA LYS A 68 -12.99 -2.86 -5.67
C LYS A 68 -12.11 -3.19 -4.47
N PRO A 69 -11.58 -4.42 -4.37
CA PRO A 69 -10.61 -4.79 -3.35
C PRO A 69 -9.41 -3.85 -3.32
N TRP A 70 -9.01 -3.42 -2.13
CA TRP A 70 -7.88 -2.53 -1.95
C TRP A 70 -6.58 -3.32 -2.00
N THR A 71 -5.99 -3.35 -3.19
CA THR A 71 -4.83 -4.18 -3.48
C THR A 71 -3.77 -3.40 -4.23
N THR A 72 -2.51 -3.82 -4.03
CA THR A 72 -1.33 -3.28 -4.72
C THR A 72 -0.46 -4.43 -5.20
N VAL A 73 0.05 -4.33 -6.42
CA VAL A 73 1.07 -5.26 -6.95
C VAL A 73 2.32 -4.45 -7.27
N SER A 74 3.37 -4.65 -6.49
CA SER A 74 4.70 -4.08 -6.75
C SER A 74 5.58 -5.12 -7.43
N LYS A 75 6.32 -4.75 -8.48
CA LYS A 75 7.19 -5.69 -9.20
C LYS A 75 8.47 -5.04 -9.72
N GLY A 76 9.55 -5.80 -9.69
CA GLY A 76 10.83 -5.50 -10.33
C GLY A 76 11.09 -6.43 -11.52
N GLY A 77 11.75 -5.91 -12.55
CA GLY A 77 12.12 -6.66 -13.75
C GLY A 77 10.97 -6.90 -14.75
N LYS A 78 11.26 -7.69 -15.78
CA LYS A 78 10.33 -8.01 -16.88
C LYS A 78 9.56 -9.30 -16.59
N THR A 79 8.50 -9.17 -15.81
CA THR A 79 7.46 -10.20 -15.62
C THR A 79 6.08 -9.53 -15.62
N PHE A 80 5.04 -10.32 -15.86
CA PHE A 80 3.65 -9.90 -15.73
C PHE A 80 3.05 -10.56 -14.48
N CYS A 81 2.53 -9.77 -13.55
CA CYS A 81 1.98 -10.23 -12.28
C CYS A 81 0.56 -9.68 -12.06
N ARG A 82 -0.33 -10.50 -11.50
CA ARG A 82 -1.71 -10.12 -11.16
C ARG A 82 -2.25 -10.97 -10.00
N PHE A 83 -3.29 -10.50 -9.34
CA PHE A 83 -4.15 -11.40 -8.56
C PHE A 83 -4.88 -12.34 -9.53
N ASP A 84 -4.88 -13.64 -9.21
CA ASP A 84 -5.53 -14.66 -10.03
C ASP A 84 -7.03 -14.68 -9.72
N ASN A 85 -7.85 -14.22 -10.67
CA ASN A 85 -9.30 -14.13 -10.51
C ASN A 85 -9.99 -15.49 -10.34
N LYS A 86 -9.38 -16.60 -10.77
CA LYS A 86 -9.94 -17.95 -10.64
C LYS A 86 -9.51 -18.61 -9.33
N ALA A 87 -8.29 -18.33 -8.88
CA ALA A 87 -7.72 -18.90 -7.66
C ALA A 87 -7.89 -18.00 -6.42
N THR A 88 -8.49 -16.81 -6.58
CA THR A 88 -8.78 -15.87 -5.50
C THR A 88 -10.26 -15.91 -5.13
N ASP A 89 -10.53 -16.22 -3.87
CA ASP A 89 -11.76 -15.90 -3.16
C ASP A 89 -11.44 -14.78 -2.16
N TRP A 90 -11.96 -13.58 -2.42
CA TRP A 90 -11.73 -12.40 -1.60
C TRP A 90 -12.24 -12.51 -0.16
N LYS A 91 -12.95 -13.59 0.20
CA LYS A 91 -13.40 -13.85 1.56
C LYS A 91 -12.50 -14.81 2.34
N THR A 92 -11.68 -15.61 1.66
CA THR A 92 -11.00 -16.75 2.31
C THR A 92 -9.58 -16.99 1.82
N LYS A 93 -9.29 -16.70 0.55
CA LYS A 93 -8.03 -17.10 -0.09
C LYS A 93 -7.64 -16.14 -1.19
N ILE A 94 -6.52 -15.46 -1.03
CA ILE A 94 -6.04 -14.49 -2.02
C ILE A 94 -4.77 -15.03 -2.67
N THR A 95 -4.77 -15.11 -4.00
CA THR A 95 -3.66 -15.69 -4.76
C THR A 95 -3.07 -14.68 -5.73
N GLY A 96 -1.81 -14.32 -5.51
CA GLY A 96 -1.00 -13.57 -6.46
C GLY A 96 -0.25 -14.52 -7.39
N SER A 97 -0.16 -14.19 -8.67
CA SER A 97 0.58 -15.00 -9.65
C SER A 97 1.38 -14.13 -10.61
N CYS A 98 2.52 -14.65 -11.04
CA CYS A 98 3.37 -14.04 -12.05
C CYS A 98 3.67 -15.04 -13.18
N SER A 99 3.80 -14.52 -14.40
CA SER A 99 4.35 -15.27 -15.52
C SER A 99 5.87 -15.36 -15.43
N ARG A 100 6.47 -16.17 -16.33
CA ARG A 100 7.92 -16.33 -16.47
C ARG A 100 8.68 -15.01 -16.45
N CYS A 101 9.79 -14.99 -15.71
CA CYS A 101 10.70 -13.85 -15.69
C CYS A 101 11.55 -13.76 -16.97
N LYS A 102 11.59 -12.57 -17.58
CA LYS A 102 12.38 -12.27 -18.79
C LYS A 102 13.62 -11.42 -18.51
N SER A 103 13.76 -10.89 -17.30
CA SER A 103 14.97 -10.23 -16.81
C SER A 103 15.90 -11.23 -16.13
N ASP A 104 17.13 -10.84 -15.83
CA ASP A 104 18.06 -11.68 -15.07
C ASP A 104 17.50 -12.04 -13.68
N HIS A 105 16.85 -11.05 -13.05
CA HIS A 105 16.05 -11.22 -11.84
C HIS A 105 14.71 -10.49 -11.96
N CYS A 106 13.67 -11.10 -11.40
CA CYS A 106 12.39 -10.47 -11.14
C CYS A 106 12.06 -10.59 -9.66
N SER A 107 11.31 -9.62 -9.15
CA SER A 107 10.76 -9.63 -7.79
C SER A 107 9.31 -9.16 -7.84
N VAL A 108 8.50 -9.64 -6.90
CA VAL A 108 7.12 -9.22 -6.76
C VAL A 108 6.71 -9.19 -5.30
N GLN A 109 5.79 -8.27 -4.99
CA GLN A 109 5.03 -8.24 -3.76
C GLN A 109 3.55 -7.96 -4.08
N PHE A 110 2.67 -8.83 -3.59
CA PHE A 110 1.23 -8.66 -3.61
C PHE A 110 0.80 -8.19 -2.23
N ILE A 111 0.12 -7.04 -2.15
CA ILE A 111 -0.32 -6.43 -0.90
C ILE A 111 -1.84 -6.30 -0.94
N VAL A 112 -2.49 -6.67 0.15
CA VAL A 112 -3.94 -6.50 0.34
C VAL A 112 -4.18 -5.81 1.68
N ARG A 113 -5.08 -4.82 1.66
CA ARG A 113 -5.56 -4.18 2.88
C ARG A 113 -6.82 -4.87 3.38
N PHE A 114 -6.90 -5.01 4.70
CA PHE A 114 -7.98 -5.65 5.42
C PHE A 114 -8.61 -4.66 6.40
N ASP A 115 -9.93 -4.75 6.50
CA ASP A 115 -10.70 -4.15 7.59
C ASP A 115 -10.87 -5.20 8.68
N CYS A 116 -10.18 -4.96 9.80
CA CYS A 116 -10.22 -5.80 10.99
C CYS A 116 -10.98 -5.14 12.14
N SER A 117 -11.74 -4.06 11.88
CA SER A 117 -12.46 -3.31 12.92
C SER A 117 -13.42 -4.20 13.73
N GLN A 118 -13.98 -5.24 13.12
CA GLN A 118 -14.86 -6.21 13.79
C GLN A 118 -14.15 -7.06 14.85
N GLN A 119 -12.81 -7.05 14.91
CA GLN A 119 -12.05 -7.73 15.96
C GLN A 119 -11.82 -6.86 17.21
N SER A 120 -12.11 -5.56 17.11
CA SER A 120 -11.92 -4.60 18.21
C SER A 120 -13.20 -4.35 19.03
N GLN A 121 -14.29 -5.02 18.68
CA GLN A 121 -15.52 -5.15 19.48
C GLN A 121 -15.48 -6.42 20.32
#